data_AF-A0A6I5CM11-F1
#
_entry.id   AF-A0A6I5CM11-F1
#
_cell.length_a   1.000
_cell.length_b   1.000
_cell.length_c   1.000
_cell.angle_alpha   90.00
_cell.angle_beta   90.00
_cell.angle_gamma   90.00
#
_symmetry.space_group_name_H-M   'P 1'
#
loop_
_entity.id
_entity.type
_entity.pdbx_description
1 polymer ?
#
loop_
_entity_poly.entity_id
_entity_poly.type
_entity_poly.pdbx_seq_one_letter_code
_entity_poly.pdbx_strand_id
1 'polypeptide(L)'
;AWRAAVVLAPEDETPALAGVLVSQLGRGGRETRLSLSRALIALGADVVVPVLRGAAQDSDPRVREHAIGTERLLRDPDAGFEFAIEQAKRVVALGTTGREE
;
A
#
# COMPACT_ATOMS: atom_id res chain seq x y z
N ALA A 1 9.40 6.46 -5.37
CA ALA A 1 9.87 5.28 -6.13
C ALA A 1 8.71 4.45 -6.68
N TRP A 2 7.94 3.69 -5.88
CA TRP A 2 6.91 2.78 -6.41
C TRP A 2 5.78 3.44 -7.22
N ARG A 3 5.25 4.59 -6.78
CA ARG A 3 4.22 5.30 -7.56
C ARG A 3 4.72 5.76 -8.93
N ALA A 4 5.99 6.16 -9.02
CA ALA A 4 6.57 6.54 -10.31
C ALA A 4 6.75 5.31 -11.21
N ALA A 5 7.17 4.17 -10.65
CA ALA A 5 7.27 2.92 -11.41
C ALA A 5 5.92 2.48 -11.99
N VAL A 6 4.84 2.59 -11.23
CA VAL A 6 3.48 2.25 -11.70
C VAL A 6 3.01 3.16 -12.83
N VAL A 7 3.31 4.46 -12.77
CA VAL A 7 2.94 5.43 -13.83
C VAL A 7 3.73 5.21 -15.12
N LEU A 8 4.95 4.71 -15.02
CA LEU A 8 5.86 4.53 -16.16
C LEU A 8 5.80 3.13 -16.77
N ALA A 9 5.19 2.16 -16.08
CA ALA A 9 5.10 0.80 -16.56
C ALA A 9 4.11 0.71 -17.73
N PRO A 10 4.52 0.13 -18.88
CA PRO A 10 3.58 -0.18 -19.95
C PRO A 10 2.62 -1.30 -19.49
N GLU A 11 1.42 -1.35 -20.08
CA GLU A 11 0.34 -2.22 -19.62
C GLU A 11 0.73 -3.72 -19.59
N ASP A 12 1.54 -4.16 -20.54
CA ASP A 12 2.06 -5.52 -20.68
C ASP A 12 3.09 -5.90 -19.59
N GLU A 13 3.74 -4.92 -18.97
CA GLU A 13 4.69 -5.14 -17.87
C GLU A 13 4.03 -5.06 -16.47
N THR A 14 2.77 -4.62 -16.39
CA THR A 14 2.05 -4.49 -15.11
C THR A 14 2.01 -5.79 -14.28
N PRO A 15 1.89 -7.01 -14.84
CA PRO A 15 1.90 -8.24 -14.04
C PRO A 15 3.27 -8.53 -13.42
N ALA A 16 4.35 -8.26 -14.16
CA ALA A 16 5.71 -8.43 -13.66
C ALA A 16 6.00 -7.43 -12.52
N LEU A 17 5.60 -6.17 -12.70
CA LEU A 17 5.72 -5.15 -11.67
C LEU A 17 4.89 -5.51 -10.42
N ALA A 18 3.68 -6.05 -10.59
CA ALA A 18 2.85 -6.50 -9.47
C ALA A 18 3.54 -7.60 -8.65
N GLY A 19 4.20 -8.56 -9.31
CA GLY A 19 4.98 -9.59 -8.64
C GLY A 19 6.13 -9.01 -7.80
N VAL A 20 6.87 -8.04 -8.36
CA VAL A 20 7.95 -7.35 -7.64
C VAL A 20 7.41 -6.57 -6.44
N LEU A 21 6.28 -5.87 -6.59
CA LEU A 21 5.69 -5.11 -5.49
C LEU A 21 5.12 -6.02 -4.39
N VAL A 22 4.52 -7.16 -4.75
CA VAL A 22 4.02 -8.14 -3.76
C VAL A 22 5.16 -8.73 -2.92
N SER A 23 6.34 -8.92 -3.49
CA SER A 23 7.52 -9.37 -2.72
C SER A 23 7.97 -8.36 -1.65
N GLN A 24 7.43 -7.14 -1.68
CA GLN A 24 7.71 -6.07 -0.72
C GLN A 24 6.67 -5.97 0.39
N LEU A 25 5.64 -6.83 0.39
CA LEU A 25 4.64 -6.85 1.46
C LEU A 25 5.28 -7.17 2.82
N GLY A 26 4.59 -6.81 3.90
CA GLY A 26 5.12 -6.90 5.27
C GLY A 26 6.29 -5.96 5.63
N ARG A 27 6.97 -5.31 4.67
CA ARG A 27 8.14 -4.46 4.96
C ARG A 27 7.80 -3.07 5.50
N GLY A 28 8.70 -2.54 6.31
CA GLY A 28 8.64 -1.16 6.80
C GLY A 28 7.49 -0.87 7.75
N GLY A 29 7.38 0.39 8.13
CA GLY A 29 6.29 0.88 8.98
C GLY A 29 4.98 1.08 8.22
N ARG A 30 3.95 1.53 8.94
CA ARG A 30 2.59 1.76 8.41
C ARG A 30 2.57 2.61 7.13
N GLU A 31 3.37 3.67 7.06
CA GLU A 31 3.41 4.57 5.90
C GLU A 31 3.99 3.89 4.64
N THR A 32 5.07 3.12 4.82
CA THR A 32 5.66 2.33 3.73
C THR A 32 4.66 1.30 3.21
N ARG A 33 3.97 0.60 4.12
CA ARG A 33 2.94 -0.38 3.77
C ARG A 33 1.78 0.27 3.01
N LEU A 34 1.27 1.40 3.48
CA LEU A 34 0.19 2.13 2.79
C LEU A 34 0.63 2.66 1.41
N SER A 35 1.87 3.14 1.29
CA SER A 35 2.42 3.58 0.00
C SER A 35 2.48 2.43 -1.01
N LEU A 36 2.94 1.24 -0.56
CA LEU A 36 2.98 0.03 -1.38
C LEU A 36 1.58 -0.45 -1.77
N SER A 37 0.64 -0.49 -0.82
CA SER A 37 -0.75 -0.87 -1.08
C SER A 37 -1.40 0.00 -2.15
N ARG A 38 -1.19 1.33 -2.09
CA ARG A 38 -1.70 2.26 -3.11
C ARG A 38 -1.03 2.08 -4.47
N ALA A 39 0.27 1.74 -4.49
CA ALA A 39 0.97 1.44 -5.74
C ALA A 39 0.43 0.16 -6.39
N LEU A 40 0.17 -0.89 -5.62
CA LEU A 40 -0.48 -2.11 -6.09
C LEU A 40 -1.87 -1.81 -6.66
N ILE A 41 -2.74 -1.11 -5.91
CA ILE A 41 -4.09 -0.78 -6.36
C ILE A 41 -4.09 0.01 -7.68
N ALA A 42 -3.10 0.91 -7.86
CA ALA A 42 -2.97 1.70 -9.08
C ALA A 42 -2.58 0.88 -10.33
N LEU A 43 -2.13 -0.37 -10.20
CA LEU A 43 -1.91 -1.29 -11.32
C LEU A 43 -3.21 -1.92 -11.86
N GLY A 44 -4.34 -1.73 -11.18
CA GLY A 44 -5.63 -2.28 -11.58
C GLY A 44 -5.96 -3.62 -10.91
N ALA A 45 -7.25 -3.82 -10.64
CA ALA A 45 -7.74 -4.95 -9.86
C ALA A 45 -7.41 -6.32 -10.49
N ASP A 46 -7.55 -6.44 -11.80
CA ASP A 46 -7.33 -7.71 -12.53
C ASP A 46 -5.89 -8.21 -12.40
N VAL A 47 -4.93 -7.28 -12.34
CA VAL A 47 -3.51 -7.58 -12.19
C VAL A 47 -3.18 -7.96 -10.75
N VAL A 48 -3.73 -7.23 -9.77
CA VAL A 48 -3.29 -7.37 -8.37
C VAL A 48 -4.06 -8.39 -7.55
N VAL A 49 -5.31 -8.71 -7.88
CA VAL A 49 -6.12 -9.67 -7.10
C VAL A 49 -5.45 -11.06 -7.02
N PRO A 50 -4.94 -11.65 -8.12
CA PRO A 50 -4.31 -12.97 -8.04
C PRO A 50 -3.07 -13.00 -7.14
N VAL A 51 -2.21 -11.98 -7.25
CA VAL A 51 -0.96 -11.91 -6.47
C VAL A 51 -1.22 -11.60 -5.00
N LEU A 52 -2.24 -10.79 -4.69
CA LEU A 52 -2.66 -10.52 -3.31
C LEU A 52 -3.24 -11.76 -2.63
N ARG A 53 -4.05 -12.56 -3.35
CA ARG A 53 -4.58 -13.83 -2.81
C ARG A 53 -3.46 -14.80 -2.47
N GLY A 54 -2.43 -14.89 -3.31
CA GLY A 54 -1.24 -15.68 -3.03
C GLY A 54 -0.53 -15.21 -1.76
N ALA A 55 -0.26 -13.91 -1.65
CA ALA A 55 0.38 -13.32 -0.46
C ALA A 55 -0.47 -13.42 0.81
N ALA A 56 -1.80 -13.47 0.70
CA ALA A 56 -2.69 -13.71 1.82
C ALA A 56 -2.58 -15.13 2.40
N GLN A 57 -1.92 -16.06 1.70
CA GLN A 57 -1.61 -17.40 2.20
C GLN A 57 -0.14 -17.56 2.60
N ASP A 58 0.64 -16.47 2.61
CA ASP A 58 2.06 -16.52 2.96
C ASP A 58 2.24 -16.99 4.41
N SER A 59 3.31 -17.74 4.66
CA SER A 59 3.70 -18.21 6.00
C SER A 59 4.05 -17.06 6.94
N ASP A 60 4.65 -15.96 6.45
CA ASP A 60 4.95 -14.77 7.23
C ASP A 60 3.65 -14.02 7.57
N PRO A 61 3.28 -13.92 8.87
CA PRO A 61 2.10 -13.18 9.29
C PRO A 61 2.09 -11.72 8.81
N ARG A 62 3.26 -11.07 8.70
CA ARG A 62 3.37 -9.68 8.27
C ARG A 62 3.03 -9.49 6.81
N VAL A 63 3.41 -10.44 5.97
CA VAL A 63 3.07 -10.46 4.54
C VAL A 63 1.57 -10.69 4.39
N ARG A 64 1.06 -11.72 5.06
CA ARG A 64 -0.36 -12.09 5.06
C ARG A 64 -1.28 -10.96 5.53
N GLU A 65 -0.99 -10.33 6.66
CA GLU A 65 -1.76 -9.20 7.19
C GLU A 65 -1.76 -8.02 6.23
N HIS A 66 -0.61 -7.70 5.64
CA HIS A 66 -0.51 -6.61 4.69
C HIS A 66 -1.34 -6.91 3.43
N ALA A 67 -1.23 -8.12 2.87
CA ALA A 67 -2.01 -8.54 1.70
C ALA A 67 -3.53 -8.43 1.94
N ILE A 68 -4.02 -8.95 3.07
CA ILE A 68 -5.43 -8.85 3.45
C ILE A 68 -5.88 -7.40 3.61
N GLY A 69 -5.03 -6.55 4.21
CA GLY A 69 -5.29 -5.11 4.33
C GLY A 69 -5.38 -4.43 2.96
N THR A 70 -4.48 -4.76 2.03
CA THR A 70 -4.50 -4.23 0.67
C THR A 70 -5.73 -4.71 -0.11
N GLU A 71 -6.14 -5.98 0.01
CA GLU A 71 -7.37 -6.48 -0.63
C GLU A 71 -8.63 -5.74 -0.13
N ARG A 72 -8.70 -5.46 1.18
CA ARG A 72 -9.81 -4.69 1.74
C ARG A 72 -9.85 -3.27 1.18
N LEU A 73 -8.69 -2.61 1.15
CA LEU A 73 -8.56 -1.27 0.59
C LEU A 73 -8.90 -1.21 -0.91
N LEU A 74 -8.61 -2.28 -1.66
CA LEU A 74 -8.98 -2.38 -3.08
C LEU A 74 -10.49 -2.45 -3.29
N ARG A 75 -11.20 -3.20 -2.42
CA ARG A 75 -12.66 -3.39 -2.50
C ARG A 75 -13.44 -2.20 -1.96
N ASP A 76 -12.85 -1.52 -0.98
CA ASP A 76 -13.41 -0.33 -0.34
C ASP A 76 -12.33 0.76 -0.29
N PRO A 77 -12.24 1.60 -1.34
CA PRO A 77 -11.28 2.70 -1.39
C PRO A 77 -11.49 3.73 -0.26
N ASP A 78 -12.73 3.85 0.24
CA ASP A 78 -13.12 4.75 1.32
C ASP A 78 -12.67 4.22 2.68
N ALA A 79 -12.48 2.91 2.86
CA ALA A 79 -11.78 2.35 4.02
C ALA A 79 -10.32 2.84 4.13
N GLY A 80 -9.73 3.33 3.04
CA GLY A 80 -8.45 4.04 3.05
C GLY A 80 -8.48 5.40 3.74
N PHE A 81 -9.68 5.99 3.89
CA PHE A 81 -9.92 7.29 4.52
C PHE A 81 -9.76 7.20 6.05
N GLU A 82 -10.21 6.12 6.70
CA GLU A 82 -9.93 5.82 8.12
C GLU A 82 -8.42 5.82 8.41
N PHE A 83 -7.60 5.30 7.49
CA PHE A 83 -6.14 5.33 7.61
C PHE A 83 -5.53 6.72 7.40
N ALA A 84 -6.14 7.56 6.58
CA ALA A 84 -5.70 8.93 6.29
C ALA A 84 -6.05 9.93 7.40
N ILE A 85 -7.20 9.74 8.07
CA ILE A 85 -7.60 10.54 9.25
C ILE A 85 -6.57 10.38 10.40
N GLU A 86 -6.03 9.18 10.61
CA GLU A 86 -4.97 8.96 11.60
C GLU A 86 -3.67 9.71 11.26
N GLN A 87 -3.40 9.94 9.98
CA GLN A 87 -2.26 10.76 9.54
C GLN A 87 -2.51 12.26 9.80
N ALA A 88 -3.73 12.75 9.61
CA ALA A 88 -4.10 14.13 9.94
C ALA A 88 -3.94 14.39 11.45
N LYS A 89 -4.33 13.44 12.30
CA LYS A 89 -4.11 13.51 13.76
C LYS A 89 -2.62 13.51 14.12
N ARG A 90 -1.78 12.74 13.42
CA ARG A 90 -0.34 12.63 13.68
C ARG A 90 0.44 13.89 13.28
N VAL A 91 0.07 14.54 12.17
CA VAL A 91 0.65 15.83 11.76
C VAL A 91 0.29 16.94 12.76
N VAL A 92 -0.95 16.95 13.27
CA VAL A 92 -1.37 17.91 14.31
C VAL A 92 -0.63 17.67 15.64
N ALA A 93 -0.36 16.41 16.02
CA ALA A 93 0.42 16.08 17.21
C ALA A 93 1.92 16.44 17.10
N LEU A 94 2.46 16.56 15.88
CA LEU A 94 3.85 16.97 15.62
C LEU A 94 4.00 18.47 15.27
N GLY A 95 2.88 19.21 15.20
CA GLY A 95 2.83 20.62 14.82
C GLY A 95 2.81 21.63 15.99
N THR A 96 2.97 21.19 17.24
CA THR A 96 2.96 22.07 18.42
C THR A 96 4.25 22.03 19.25
N THR A 97 5.40 21.81 18.62
CA THR A 97 6.69 22.25 19.17
C THR A 97 7.09 23.54 18.48
N GLY A 98 6.76 24.64 19.13
CA GLY A 98 6.91 26.00 18.61
C GLY A 98 8.35 26.44 18.35
N ARG A 99 8.43 27.52 17.56
CA ARG A 99 9.36 28.61 17.76
C ARG A 99 8.74 29.86 17.15
N GLU A 100 8.14 30.65 18.02
CA GLU A 100 8.17 32.11 17.90
C GLU A 100 9.65 32.52 17.87
N GLU A 101 10.03 33.26 16.84
CA GLU A 101 10.81 34.50 16.86
C GLU A 101 11.07 34.99 15.42
#